data_AF-A0A922NBP0-F1
#
_entry.id   AF-A0A922NBP0-F1
#
_cell.length_a   1.000
_cell.length_b   1.000
_cell.length_c   1.000
_cell.angle_alpha   90.00
_cell.angle_beta   90.00
_cell.angle_gamma   90.00
#
_symmetry.space_group_name_H-M   'P 1'
#
loop_
_entity.id
_entity.type
_entity.pdbx_description
1 polymer ?
#
loop_
_entity_poly.entity_id
_entity_poly.type
_entity_poly.pdbx_seq_one_letter_code
_entity_poly.pdbx_strand_id
1 'polypeptide(L)'
;MADNQSEISSADSAEAQNQLQNEQSEHLLDSPWAKFTAEQLMENCPYTVALKVINTALWGVPAPADANETHATTWVAKAIHDYNVSMAWDDDLFIDYKWDFEGWTKELFSKVERGTLRSLKSVLRHRGVYTGNNHARVADSLYNILGIENTLEWEPAEFRAMKFDQQSEAYQRQQSNKRQRKGSISASTVNKGHTRKTKST
;
A
#
# COMPACT_ATOMS: atom_id res chain seq x y z
N MET A 1 -49.07 -1.17 -39.89
CA MET A 1 -47.69 -1.12 -39.38
C MET A 1 -47.78 -0.46 -38.02
N ALA A 2 -47.62 -1.24 -36.95
CA ALA A 2 -47.79 -0.78 -35.58
C ALA A 2 -46.41 -0.57 -34.95
N ASP A 3 -46.16 0.66 -34.49
CA ASP A 3 -45.05 1.01 -33.63
C ASP A 3 -45.24 0.33 -32.27
N ASN A 4 -44.26 -0.45 -31.83
CA ASN A 4 -44.23 -1.01 -30.48
C ASN A 4 -42.98 -0.44 -29.79
N GLN A 5 -43.16 0.66 -29.07
CA GLN A 5 -42.15 1.12 -28.12
C GLN A 5 -42.25 0.24 -26.88
N SER A 6 -41.21 -0.56 -26.63
CA SER A 6 -41.04 -1.24 -25.35
C SER A 6 -40.63 -0.21 -24.29
N GLU A 7 -41.61 0.26 -23.52
CA GLU A 7 -41.35 0.91 -22.24
C GLU A 7 -40.77 -0.13 -21.28
N ILE A 8 -39.46 -0.09 -21.07
CA ILE A 8 -38.80 -0.87 -20.02
C ILE A 8 -39.21 -0.21 -18.71
N SER A 9 -40.09 -0.87 -17.95
CA SER A 9 -40.67 -0.31 -16.74
C SER A 9 -39.60 -0.11 -15.65
N SER A 10 -39.61 1.06 -15.02
CA SER A 10 -38.73 1.41 -13.89
C SER A 10 -38.91 0.54 -12.65
N ALA A 11 -39.96 -0.29 -12.60
CA ALA A 11 -40.23 -1.21 -11.50
C ALA A 11 -39.27 -2.43 -11.52
N ASP A 12 -38.96 -2.96 -12.71
CA ASP A 12 -38.07 -4.13 -12.86
C ASP A 12 -36.63 -3.83 -12.40
N SER A 13 -36.14 -2.62 -12.63
CA SER A 13 -34.83 -2.19 -12.13
C SER A 13 -34.79 -1.99 -10.62
N ALA A 14 -35.87 -1.50 -10.01
CA ALA A 14 -35.93 -1.28 -8.57
C ALA A 14 -36.00 -2.60 -7.79
N GLU A 15 -36.70 -3.60 -8.32
CA GLU A 15 -36.84 -4.92 -7.71
C GLU A 15 -35.54 -5.74 -7.82
N ALA A 16 -34.83 -5.64 -8.95
CA ALA A 16 -33.48 -6.20 -9.10
C ALA A 16 -32.45 -5.54 -8.16
N GLN A 17 -32.54 -4.22 -7.97
CA GLN A 17 -31.68 -3.51 -7.00
C GLN A 17 -31.99 -3.91 -5.56
N ASN A 18 -33.26 -4.15 -5.22
CA ASN A 18 -33.67 -4.57 -3.88
C ASN A 18 -33.19 -5.99 -3.57
N GLN A 19 -33.29 -6.92 -4.54
CA GLN A 19 -32.76 -8.29 -4.40
C GLN A 19 -31.24 -8.28 -4.21
N LEU A 20 -30.49 -7.51 -5.02
CA LEU A 20 -29.03 -7.37 -4.87
C LEU A 20 -28.64 -6.76 -3.52
N GLN A 21 -29.38 -5.77 -3.02
CA GLN A 21 -29.15 -5.20 -1.70
C GLN A 21 -29.45 -6.20 -0.57
N ASN A 22 -30.50 -7.01 -0.72
CA ASN A 22 -30.88 -7.99 0.29
C ASN A 22 -29.87 -9.16 0.34
N GLU A 23 -29.42 -9.63 -0.82
CA GLU A 23 -28.36 -10.65 -0.93
C GLU A 23 -27.03 -10.14 -0.35
N GLN A 24 -26.64 -8.89 -0.63
CA GLN A 24 -25.46 -8.28 0.00
C GLN A 24 -25.62 -8.15 1.51
N SER A 25 -26.83 -7.85 2.00
CA SER A 25 -27.11 -7.71 3.43
C SER A 25 -27.06 -9.03 4.18
N GLU A 26 -27.60 -10.10 3.60
CA GLU A 26 -27.55 -11.45 4.17
C GLU A 26 -26.12 -12.00 4.21
N HIS A 27 -25.31 -11.75 3.17
CA HIS A 27 -23.92 -12.21 3.12
C HIS A 27 -22.99 -11.49 4.13
N LEU A 28 -23.33 -10.26 4.54
CA LEU A 28 -22.57 -9.53 5.56
C LEU A 28 -22.81 -10.03 6.98
N LEU A 29 -23.97 -10.66 7.24
CA LEU A 29 -24.32 -11.22 8.55
C LEU A 29 -23.53 -12.50 8.88
N ASP A 30 -23.01 -13.20 7.86
CA ASP A 30 -22.21 -14.42 8.03
C ASP A 30 -20.70 -14.18 8.04
N SER A 31 -20.26 -12.91 8.00
CA SER A 31 -18.83 -12.60 8.04
C SER A 31 -18.22 -13.08 9.36
N PRO A 32 -17.22 -13.99 9.33
CA PRO A 32 -16.60 -14.53 10.55
C PRO A 32 -15.90 -13.45 11.38
N TRP A 33 -15.67 -12.29 10.78
CA TRP A 33 -14.99 -11.15 11.36
C TRP A 33 -15.93 -10.14 12.04
N ALA A 34 -17.24 -10.19 11.75
CA ALA A 34 -18.23 -9.23 12.28
C ALA A 34 -18.31 -9.24 13.82
N LYS A 35 -17.93 -10.34 14.46
CA LYS A 35 -17.88 -10.49 15.93
C LYS A 35 -16.73 -9.72 16.60
N PHE A 36 -15.74 -9.24 15.84
CA PHE A 36 -14.60 -8.50 16.35
C PHE A 36 -14.79 -7.00 16.21
N THR A 37 -14.09 -6.22 17.04
CA THR A 37 -13.92 -4.78 16.83
C THR A 37 -12.76 -4.50 15.87
N ALA A 38 -12.75 -3.32 15.26
CA ALA A 38 -11.64 -2.88 14.43
C ALA A 38 -10.31 -2.85 15.21
N GLU A 39 -10.34 -2.47 16.49
CA GLU A 39 -9.18 -2.48 17.39
C GLU A 39 -8.62 -3.90 17.54
N GLN A 40 -9.48 -4.89 17.75
CA GLN A 40 -9.05 -6.28 17.91
C GLN A 40 -8.39 -6.83 16.65
N LEU A 41 -8.94 -6.51 15.48
CA LEU A 41 -8.34 -6.92 14.20
C LEU A 41 -6.99 -6.24 13.95
N MET A 42 -6.77 -5.04 14.51
CA MET A 42 -5.54 -4.26 14.30
C MET A 42 -4.56 -4.31 15.47
N GLU A 43 -4.81 -5.10 16.53
CA GLU A 43 -4.10 -5.04 17.83
C GLU A 43 -2.57 -5.13 17.73
N ASN A 44 -2.06 -5.89 16.76
CA ASN A 44 -0.62 -6.10 16.55
C ASN A 44 -0.07 -5.40 15.29
N CYS A 45 -0.87 -4.55 14.66
CA CYS A 45 -0.45 -3.80 13.50
C CYS A 45 0.16 -2.46 13.92
N PRO A 46 1.46 -2.18 13.61
CA PRO A 46 2.11 -0.95 14.02
C PRO A 46 1.65 0.28 13.22
N TYR A 47 0.76 0.10 12.25
CA TYR A 47 0.30 1.14 11.35
C TYR A 47 -1.06 1.68 11.76
N THR A 48 -1.16 3.00 11.88
CA THR A 48 -2.40 3.67 12.25
C THR A 48 -3.41 3.62 11.11
N VAL A 49 -4.64 3.19 11.41
CA VAL A 49 -5.78 3.20 10.48
C VAL A 49 -6.98 3.89 11.12
N ALA A 50 -7.96 4.28 10.32
CA ALA A 50 -9.20 4.90 10.81
C ALA A 50 -10.16 3.85 11.36
N LEU A 51 -9.90 3.39 12.60
CA LEU A 51 -10.68 2.35 13.28
C LEU A 51 -12.20 2.62 13.28
N LYS A 52 -12.60 3.90 13.40
CA LYS A 52 -14.01 4.32 13.40
C LYS A 52 -14.72 4.17 12.04
N VAL A 53 -13.96 4.05 10.96
CA VAL A 53 -14.47 3.91 9.57
C VAL A 53 -14.49 2.44 9.15
N ILE A 54 -13.74 1.57 9.84
CA ILE A 54 -13.67 0.14 9.51
C ILE A 54 -14.98 -0.54 9.89
N ASN A 55 -15.57 -1.25 8.92
CA ASN A 55 -16.69 -2.14 9.16
C ASN A 55 -16.19 -3.59 9.16
N THR A 56 -16.17 -4.23 10.32
CA THR A 56 -15.62 -5.58 10.47
C THR A 56 -16.42 -6.66 9.74
N ALA A 57 -17.70 -6.42 9.41
CA ALA A 57 -18.46 -7.31 8.55
C ALA A 57 -17.92 -7.35 7.11
N LEU A 58 -17.33 -6.23 6.65
CA LEU A 58 -16.67 -6.13 5.33
C LEU A 58 -15.21 -6.61 5.36
N TRP A 59 -14.70 -7.06 6.52
CA TRP A 59 -13.33 -7.54 6.63
C TRP A 59 -13.15 -8.80 5.79
N GLY A 60 -12.22 -8.76 4.83
CA GLY A 60 -12.02 -9.86 3.88
C GLY A 60 -12.92 -9.84 2.64
N VAL A 61 -13.84 -8.88 2.51
CA VAL A 61 -14.69 -8.71 1.33
C VAL A 61 -14.04 -7.69 0.38
N PRO A 62 -13.61 -8.08 -0.85
CA PRO A 62 -13.04 -7.16 -1.83
C PRO A 62 -13.93 -5.95 -2.07
N ALA A 63 -13.35 -4.74 -2.12
CA ALA A 63 -14.12 -3.54 -2.42
C ALA A 63 -14.48 -3.51 -3.92
N PRO A 64 -15.78 -3.47 -4.29
CA PRO A 64 -16.18 -3.32 -5.68
C PRO A 64 -15.85 -1.91 -6.21
N ALA A 65 -15.92 -1.73 -7.53
CA ALA A 65 -15.58 -0.45 -8.18
C ALA A 65 -16.42 0.75 -7.69
N ASP A 66 -17.67 0.51 -7.30
CA ASP A 66 -18.61 1.50 -6.79
C ASP A 66 -18.59 1.66 -5.26
N ALA A 67 -17.74 0.89 -4.54
CA ALA A 67 -17.63 0.90 -3.08
C ALA A 67 -17.60 2.31 -2.47
N ASN A 68 -18.22 2.46 -1.31
CA ASN A 68 -18.16 3.70 -0.52
C ASN A 68 -16.85 3.80 0.28
N GLU A 69 -16.66 4.93 0.99
CA GLU A 69 -15.48 5.17 1.83
C GLU A 69 -15.25 4.06 2.88
N THR A 70 -16.31 3.60 3.56
CA THR A 70 -16.24 2.55 4.59
C THR A 70 -15.67 1.25 4.02
N HIS A 71 -16.18 0.78 2.88
CA HIS A 71 -15.74 -0.48 2.28
C HIS A 71 -14.32 -0.36 1.72
N ALA A 72 -14.01 0.72 0.98
CA ALA A 72 -12.66 0.96 0.47
C ALA A 72 -11.63 1.08 1.60
N THR A 73 -11.97 1.78 2.69
CA THR A 73 -11.12 1.92 3.87
C THR A 73 -10.93 0.60 4.61
N THR A 74 -11.98 -0.21 4.72
CA THR A 74 -11.91 -1.54 5.35
C THR A 74 -10.97 -2.45 4.56
N TRP A 75 -11.07 -2.48 3.22
CA TRP A 75 -10.20 -3.29 2.38
C TRP A 75 -8.73 -2.88 2.53
N VAL A 76 -8.44 -1.56 2.51
CA VAL A 76 -7.06 -1.07 2.71
C VAL A 76 -6.53 -1.40 4.10
N ALA A 77 -7.36 -1.28 5.15
CA ALA A 77 -6.95 -1.64 6.51
C ALA A 77 -6.61 -3.14 6.62
N LYS A 78 -7.43 -4.01 5.99
CA LYS A 78 -7.17 -5.45 5.88
C LYS A 78 -5.87 -5.73 5.14
N ALA A 79 -5.61 -5.09 3.99
CA ALA A 79 -4.35 -5.26 3.26
C ALA A 79 -3.13 -4.87 4.12
N ILE A 80 -3.19 -3.73 4.83
CA ILE A 80 -2.14 -3.30 5.77
C ILE A 80 -1.92 -4.34 6.89
N HIS A 81 -3.01 -4.88 7.45
CA HIS A 81 -2.94 -5.96 8.43
C HIS A 81 -2.27 -7.21 7.85
N ASP A 82 -2.65 -7.62 6.65
CA ASP A 82 -2.15 -8.85 6.04
C ASP A 82 -0.68 -8.73 5.65
N TYR A 83 -0.22 -7.56 5.17
CA TYR A 83 1.21 -7.31 4.99
C TYR A 83 1.96 -7.42 6.32
N ASN A 84 1.36 -6.96 7.41
CA ASN A 84 1.97 -7.09 8.72
C ASN A 84 2.09 -8.55 9.18
N VAL A 85 1.02 -9.34 9.03
CA VAL A 85 0.96 -10.74 9.47
C VAL A 85 1.78 -11.67 8.57
N SER A 86 1.73 -11.47 7.25
CA SER A 86 2.49 -12.25 6.27
C SER A 86 3.99 -11.99 6.36
N MET A 87 4.40 -10.90 7.01
CA MET A 87 5.79 -10.48 7.06
C MET A 87 6.34 -10.32 5.62
N ALA A 88 5.61 -9.60 4.76
CA ALA A 88 6.04 -9.34 3.39
C ALA A 88 6.93 -8.08 3.30
N TRP A 89 7.98 -8.14 2.46
CA TRP A 89 8.90 -7.04 2.15
C TRP A 89 9.26 -7.02 0.65
N ASP A 90 9.82 -5.89 0.21
CA ASP A 90 10.40 -5.67 -1.11
C ASP A 90 9.53 -6.21 -2.26
N ASP A 91 10.06 -7.12 -3.09
CA ASP A 91 9.35 -7.60 -4.30
C ASP A 91 8.12 -8.46 -3.94
N ASP A 92 8.17 -9.28 -2.89
CA ASP A 92 7.02 -10.09 -2.44
C ASP A 92 5.86 -9.19 -2.02
N LEU A 93 6.15 -8.14 -1.25
CA LEU A 93 5.15 -7.14 -0.86
C LEU A 93 4.58 -6.38 -2.07
N PHE A 94 5.40 -6.13 -3.09
CA PHE A 94 4.93 -5.49 -4.32
C PHE A 94 3.98 -6.40 -5.11
N ILE A 95 4.24 -7.70 -5.15
CA ILE A 95 3.37 -8.69 -5.79
C ILE A 95 2.03 -8.77 -5.06
N ASP A 96 2.06 -8.91 -3.72
CA ASP A 96 0.85 -8.93 -2.90
C ASP A 96 0.01 -7.66 -3.09
N TYR A 97 0.67 -6.50 -3.11
CA TYR A 97 0.02 -5.22 -3.41
C TYR A 97 -0.68 -5.20 -4.77
N LYS A 98 -0.05 -5.74 -5.82
CA LYS A 98 -0.68 -5.78 -7.14
C LYS A 98 -1.90 -6.70 -7.16
N TRP A 99 -1.85 -7.84 -6.46
CA TRP A 99 -2.97 -8.77 -6.37
C TRP A 99 -4.13 -8.19 -5.56
N ASP A 100 -3.86 -7.61 -4.39
CA ASP A 100 -4.92 -7.07 -3.52
C ASP A 100 -5.69 -5.89 -4.13
N PHE A 101 -5.04 -5.16 -5.04
CA PHE A 101 -5.58 -3.94 -5.65
C PHE A 101 -5.74 -4.06 -7.16
N GLU A 102 -5.78 -5.29 -7.69
CA GLU A 102 -6.07 -5.52 -9.11
C GLU A 102 -7.45 -4.90 -9.46
N GLY A 103 -7.50 -4.16 -10.57
CA GLY A 103 -8.72 -3.48 -11.02
C GLY A 103 -9.10 -2.21 -10.24
N TRP A 104 -8.35 -1.81 -9.21
CA TRP A 104 -8.62 -0.57 -8.49
C TRP A 104 -8.31 0.66 -9.35
N THR A 105 -9.26 1.61 -9.38
CA THR A 105 -9.07 2.90 -10.04
C THR A 105 -8.55 3.96 -9.08
N LYS A 106 -8.07 5.06 -9.65
CA LYS A 106 -7.66 6.25 -8.89
C LYS A 106 -8.81 6.84 -8.07
N GLU A 107 -10.03 6.80 -8.60
CA GLU A 107 -11.23 7.25 -7.90
C GLU A 107 -11.48 6.40 -6.66
N LEU A 108 -11.32 5.09 -6.76
CA LEU A 108 -11.53 4.18 -5.63
C LEU A 108 -10.50 4.41 -4.52
N PHE A 109 -9.21 4.58 -4.85
CA PHE A 109 -8.20 5.01 -3.88
C PHE A 109 -8.53 6.36 -3.25
N SER A 110 -9.15 7.28 -3.99
CA SER A 110 -9.51 8.60 -3.49
C SER A 110 -10.69 8.58 -2.50
N LYS A 111 -11.47 7.49 -2.45
CA LYS A 111 -12.55 7.29 -1.46
C LYS A 111 -12.03 6.79 -0.11
N VAL A 112 -10.82 6.24 -0.06
CA VAL A 112 -10.24 5.70 1.17
C VAL A 112 -9.97 6.84 2.15
N GLU A 113 -10.22 6.59 3.44
CA GLU A 113 -9.89 7.53 4.50
C GLU A 113 -8.39 7.92 4.42
N ARG A 114 -8.12 9.22 4.49
CA ARG A 114 -6.83 9.81 4.14
C ARG A 114 -5.66 9.29 4.99
N GLY A 115 -5.86 9.09 6.29
CA GLY A 115 -4.87 8.55 7.21
C GLY A 115 -4.50 7.11 6.85
N THR A 116 -5.50 6.28 6.64
CA THR A 116 -5.39 4.88 6.25
C THR A 116 -4.67 4.72 4.92
N LEU A 117 -5.04 5.53 3.91
CA LEU A 117 -4.36 5.54 2.62
C LEU A 117 -2.88 5.96 2.72
N ARG A 118 -2.58 6.94 3.58
CA ARG A 118 -1.19 7.34 3.86
C ARG A 118 -0.41 6.22 4.55
N SER A 119 -1.05 5.47 5.45
CA SER A 119 -0.45 4.32 6.11
C SER A 119 -0.11 3.21 5.11
N LEU A 120 -0.99 2.91 4.15
CA LEU A 120 -0.68 1.97 3.06
C LEU A 120 0.59 2.39 2.29
N LYS A 121 0.66 3.64 1.82
CA LYS A 121 1.89 4.15 1.15
C LYS A 121 3.11 4.07 2.07
N SER A 122 2.94 4.27 3.37
CA SER A 122 4.03 4.21 4.35
C SER A 122 4.51 2.78 4.59
N VAL A 123 3.62 1.79 4.65
CA VAL A 123 3.95 0.36 4.78
C VAL A 123 4.81 -0.07 3.60
N LEU A 124 4.33 0.15 2.37
CA LEU A 124 5.02 -0.18 1.14
C LEU A 124 6.45 0.39 1.14
N ARG A 125 6.58 1.70 1.38
CA ARG A 125 7.89 2.37 1.37
C ARG A 125 8.80 1.90 2.49
N HIS A 126 8.28 1.79 3.71
CA HIS A 126 9.06 1.35 4.88
C HIS A 126 9.64 -0.04 4.64
N ARG A 127 8.89 -0.88 3.93
CA ARG A 127 9.26 -2.27 3.66
C ARG A 127 9.91 -2.48 2.29
N GLY A 128 10.38 -1.42 1.62
CA GLY A 128 11.26 -1.52 0.46
C GLY A 128 10.62 -1.21 -0.90
N VAL A 129 9.29 -1.09 -0.98
CA VAL A 129 8.57 -0.80 -2.23
C VAL A 129 8.55 0.69 -2.52
N TYR A 130 9.19 1.11 -3.61
CA TYR A 130 9.17 2.51 -4.02
C TYR A 130 7.83 2.87 -4.70
N THR A 131 7.19 3.92 -4.19
CA THR A 131 5.87 4.39 -4.67
C THR A 131 5.97 5.69 -5.48
N GLY A 132 7.15 5.95 -6.06
CA GLY A 132 7.47 7.20 -6.75
C GLY A 132 7.70 8.38 -5.80
N ASN A 133 7.64 9.59 -6.35
CA ASN A 133 7.93 10.83 -5.63
C ASN A 133 7.12 10.94 -4.31
N ASN A 134 7.82 11.20 -3.21
CA ASN A 134 7.21 11.32 -1.89
C ASN A 134 6.16 12.45 -1.81
N HIS A 135 6.32 13.52 -2.59
CA HIS A 135 5.41 14.68 -2.64
C HIS A 135 4.18 14.49 -3.53
N ALA A 136 4.13 13.42 -4.34
CA ALA A 136 2.96 13.13 -5.15
C ALA A 136 1.73 12.82 -4.28
N ARG A 137 0.54 13.11 -4.81
CA ARG A 137 -0.72 12.75 -4.17
C ARG A 137 -0.75 11.25 -3.88
N VAL A 138 -1.16 10.87 -2.67
CA VAL A 138 -1.06 9.48 -2.20
C VAL A 138 -1.82 8.51 -3.10
N ALA A 139 -3.06 8.83 -3.46
CA ALA A 139 -3.87 8.02 -4.38
C ALA A 139 -3.19 7.86 -5.75
N ASP A 140 -2.61 8.94 -6.29
CA ASP A 140 -1.90 8.91 -7.57
C ASP A 140 -0.67 8.01 -7.49
N SER A 141 0.13 8.13 -6.43
CA SER A 141 1.29 7.25 -6.21
C SER A 141 0.93 5.78 -6.19
N LEU A 142 -0.13 5.42 -5.46
CA LEU A 142 -0.57 4.03 -5.31
C LEU A 142 -1.14 3.49 -6.62
N TYR A 143 -2.03 4.25 -7.26
CA TYR A 143 -2.58 3.86 -8.56
C TYR A 143 -1.49 3.70 -9.64
N ASN A 144 -0.55 4.64 -9.71
CA ASN A 144 0.48 4.62 -10.76
C ASN A 144 1.39 3.39 -10.69
N ILE A 145 1.65 2.84 -9.51
CA ILE A 145 2.52 1.67 -9.38
C ILE A 145 1.80 0.34 -9.66
N LEU A 146 0.47 0.30 -9.66
CA LEU A 146 -0.29 -0.91 -10.05
C LEU A 146 -0.04 -1.31 -11.50
N GLY A 147 0.09 -0.32 -12.39
CA GLY A 147 0.32 -0.53 -13.81
C GLY A 147 1.77 -0.87 -14.19
N ILE A 148 2.68 -0.95 -13.21
CA ILE A 148 4.10 -1.19 -13.47
C ILE A 148 4.39 -2.68 -13.33
N GLU A 149 5.15 -3.22 -14.29
CA GLU A 149 5.50 -4.64 -14.31
C GLU A 149 6.49 -5.01 -13.20
N ASN A 150 7.55 -4.19 -13.05
CA ASN A 150 8.65 -4.42 -12.11
C ASN A 150 8.73 -3.35 -11.02
N THR A 151 9.39 -3.66 -9.90
CA THR A 151 9.60 -2.68 -8.84
C THR A 151 10.38 -1.46 -9.34
N LEU A 152 9.92 -0.28 -8.94
CA LEU A 152 10.59 0.97 -9.30
C LEU A 152 11.92 1.10 -8.58
N GLU A 153 12.94 1.56 -9.29
CA GLU A 153 14.19 1.95 -8.66
C GLU A 153 14.00 3.22 -7.81
N TRP A 154 14.57 3.19 -6.61
CA TRP A 154 14.53 4.33 -5.70
C TRP A 154 15.41 5.47 -6.22
N GLU A 155 14.91 6.71 -6.17
CA GLU A 155 15.74 7.88 -6.38
C GLU A 155 16.87 7.91 -5.31
N PRO A 156 18.15 8.12 -5.69
CA PRO A 156 19.27 7.99 -4.76
C PRO A 156 19.19 8.82 -3.48
N ALA A 157 18.69 10.06 -3.52
CA ALA A 157 18.54 10.89 -2.33
C ALA A 157 17.40 10.40 -1.43
N GLU A 158 16.25 10.05 -2.00
CA GLU A 158 15.12 9.43 -1.27
C GLU A 158 15.56 8.11 -0.64
N PHE A 159 16.27 7.24 -1.38
CA PHE A 159 16.79 5.97 -0.88
C PHE A 159 17.69 6.16 0.34
N ARG A 160 18.55 7.20 0.34
CA ARG A 160 19.45 7.49 1.46
C ARG A 160 18.71 8.05 2.68
N ALA A 161 17.66 8.83 2.45
CA ALA A 161 16.87 9.46 3.51
C ALA A 161 15.84 8.52 4.12
N MET A 162 15.39 7.50 3.38
CA MET A 162 14.36 6.57 3.81
C MET A 162 14.82 5.75 5.01
N LYS A 163 13.92 5.59 5.98
CA LYS A 163 14.08 4.66 7.11
C LYS A 163 13.39 3.36 6.73
N PHE A 164 14.17 2.41 6.26
CA PHE A 164 13.69 1.08 5.92
C PHE A 164 13.56 0.18 7.14
N ASP A 165 12.65 -0.78 7.07
CA ASP A 165 12.57 -1.90 7.99
C ASP A 165 13.85 -2.74 7.90
N GLN A 166 14.36 -3.20 9.05
CA GLN A 166 15.64 -3.92 9.10
C GLN A 166 15.64 -5.26 8.34
N GLN A 167 14.45 -5.84 8.14
CA GLN A 167 14.26 -7.10 7.43
C GLN A 167 14.24 -6.92 5.91
N SER A 168 14.02 -5.70 5.41
CA SER A 168 14.01 -5.43 3.97
C SER A 168 15.40 -5.51 3.33
N GLU A 169 15.44 -5.96 2.08
CA GLU A 169 16.63 -5.92 1.24
C GLU A 169 17.07 -4.47 0.96
N ALA A 170 16.11 -3.55 0.81
CA ALA A 170 16.37 -2.12 0.72
C ALA A 170 17.24 -1.61 1.89
N TYR A 171 16.94 -2.05 3.13
CA TYR A 171 17.77 -1.73 4.29
C TYR A 171 19.18 -2.30 4.17
N GLN A 172 19.32 -3.57 3.78
CA GLN A 172 20.63 -4.23 3.64
C GLN A 172 21.50 -3.52 2.60
N ARG A 173 20.92 -3.14 1.46
CA ARG A 173 21.60 -2.33 0.43
C ARG A 173 22.01 -0.96 0.96
N GLN A 174 21.13 -0.29 1.72
CA GLN A 174 21.43 1.01 2.32
C GLN A 174 22.61 0.94 3.32
N GLN A 175 22.68 -0.11 4.16
CA GLN A 175 23.78 -0.30 5.11
C GLN A 175 25.10 -0.66 4.42
N SER A 176 25.04 -1.51 3.40
CA SER A 176 26.22 -1.88 2.60
C SER A 176 26.85 -0.66 1.92
N ASN A 177 26.04 0.21 1.33
CA ASN A 177 26.48 1.46 0.73
C ASN A 177 27.12 2.41 1.76
N LYS A 178 26.58 2.48 2.98
CA LYS A 178 27.16 3.28 4.07
C LYS A 178 28.54 2.76 4.49
N ARG A 179 28.72 1.44 4.58
CA ARG A 179 30.00 0.80 4.95
C ARG A 179 31.08 1.03 3.90
N GLN A 180 30.76 0.84 2.63
CA GLN A 180 31.71 1.07 1.53
C GLN A 180 32.20 2.53 1.48
N ARG A 181 31.32 3.51 1.71
CA ARG A 181 31.69 4.93 1.77
C ARG A 181 32.58 5.28 2.96
N LYS A 182 32.34 4.67 4.13
CA LYS A 182 33.23 4.85 5.30
C LYS A 182 34.61 4.24 5.03
N GLY A 183 34.67 3.06 4.43
CA GLY A 183 35.93 2.41 4.04
C GLY A 183 36.75 3.24 3.03
N SER A 184 36.10 3.83 2.03
CA SER A 184 36.78 4.67 1.03
C SER A 184 37.29 6.00 1.59
N ILE A 185 36.57 6.64 2.52
CA ILE A 185 37.04 7.85 3.21
C ILE A 185 38.24 7.54 4.11
N SER A 186 38.23 6.40 4.82
CA SER A 186 39.36 5.96 5.65
C SER A 186 40.61 5.68 4.80
N ALA A 187 40.48 4.97 3.68
CA ALA A 187 41.59 4.69 2.76
C ALA A 187 42.17 5.97 2.13
N SER A 188 41.31 6.93 1.77
CA SER A 188 41.72 8.22 1.19
C SER A 188 42.47 9.11 2.18
N THR A 189 42.18 8.98 3.48
CA THR A 189 42.83 9.76 4.54
C THR A 189 44.23 9.24 4.86
N VAL A 190 44.42 7.91 4.81
CA VAL A 190 45.73 7.27 5.01
C VAL A 190 46.72 7.63 3.89
N ASN A 191 46.25 7.73 2.63
CA ASN A 191 47.13 8.06 1.50
C ASN A 191 47.59 9.53 1.41
N LYS A 192 46.99 10.45 2.18
CA LYS A 192 47.45 11.86 2.22
C LYS A 192 48.60 12.12 3.21
N GLY A 193 49.05 11.10 3.95
CA GLY A 193 50.13 11.22 4.95
C GLY A 193 51.56 10.97 4.45
N HIS A 194 51.76 10.50 3.21
CA HIS A 194 53.05 9.96 2.74
C HIS A 194 53.82 10.83 1.72
N THR A 195 53.73 12.16 1.81
CA THR A 195 54.62 13.06 1.06
C THR A 195 55.34 14.05 1.97
N ARG A 196 56.39 13.58 2.67
CA ARG A 196 57.43 14.46 3.22
C ARG A 196 58.84 13.99 2.83
N LYS A 197 59.31 14.62 1.76
CA LYS A 197 60.68 15.09 1.46
C LYS A 197 61.85 14.21 1.93
N THR A 198 62.39 13.44 0.99
CA THR A 198 63.83 13.16 0.97
C THR A 198 64.57 14.47 0.67
N LYS A 199 65.46 14.88 1.58
CA LYS A 199 66.41 15.96 1.33
C LYS A 199 67.81 15.37 1.53
N SER A 200 68.42 14.90 0.45
CA SER A 200 69.87 15.02 0.23
C SER A 200 70.14 16.53 0.08
N THR A 201 71.19 17.14 0.62
CA THR A 201 72.56 16.71 0.90
C THR A 201 73.10 17.60 2.02
#